data_AF-A0A200PUA0-F1
#
_entry.id   AF-A0A200PUA0-F1
#
_cell.length_a   1.000
_cell.length_b   1.000
_cell.length_c   1.000
_cell.angle_alpha   90.00
_cell.angle_beta   90.00
_cell.angle_gamma   90.00
#
_symmetry.space_group_name_H-M   'P 1'
#
loop_
_entity.id
_entity.type
_entity.pdbx_description
1 polymer ?
#
loop_
_entity_poly.entity_id
_entity_poly.type
_entity_poly.pdbx_seq_one_letter_code
_entity_poly.pdbx_strand_id
1 'polypeptide(L)'
;MAHALILKFSAGRPSIYDIKSYIDLHWGLTRKVIVGIIDPRHILLNLTSEADVLKTMVREKKHIKGYWIRLFRWSSAFDPRKDSSIATIWVLLPKLPMNFYSNEMLAGVADRIKG
;
A
#
# COMPACT_ATOMS: atom_id res chain seq x y z
N MET A 1 -12.64 -0.54 9.37
CA MET A 1 -11.41 0.28 9.44
C MET A 1 -11.15 0.85 8.05
N ALA A 2 -11.39 2.14 7.82
CA ALA A 2 -11.37 2.72 6.47
C ALA A 2 -9.95 2.97 5.91
N HIS A 3 -8.94 3.14 6.78
CA HIS A 3 -7.58 3.55 6.40
C HIS A 3 -6.50 2.55 6.84
N ALA A 4 -6.84 1.26 6.83
CA ALA A 4 -5.93 0.19 7.20
C ALA A 4 -5.22 -0.39 5.96
N LEU A 5 -3.92 -0.64 6.09
CA LEU A 5 -3.07 -1.30 5.11
C LEU A 5 -2.41 -2.54 5.73
N ILE A 6 -2.18 -3.54 4.90
CA ILE A 6 -1.30 -4.67 5.21
C ILE A 6 0.06 -4.44 4.57
N LEU A 7 1.09 -4.46 5.39
CA LEU A 7 2.48 -4.46 5.00
C LEU A 7 3.02 -5.89 5.10
N LYS A 8 3.28 -6.51 3.95
CA LYS A 8 3.83 -7.86 3.82
C LYS A 8 5.32 -7.81 3.52
N PHE A 9 6.12 -8.52 4.28
CA PHE A 9 7.54 -8.71 3.99
C PHE A 9 7.77 -9.96 3.13
N SER A 10 8.58 -9.82 2.07
CA SER A 10 8.86 -10.92 1.13
C SER A 10 9.76 -12.00 1.76
N ALA A 11 10.80 -11.59 2.48
CA ALA A 11 11.75 -12.47 3.14
C ALA A 11 12.33 -11.77 4.38
N GLY A 12 12.30 -12.45 5.53
CA GLY A 12 12.67 -11.85 6.81
C GLY A 12 11.78 -10.66 7.20
N ARG A 13 12.07 -10.04 8.35
CA ARG A 13 11.43 -8.80 8.80
C ARG A 13 12.31 -8.13 9.86
N PRO A 14 12.50 -6.81 9.84
CA PRO A 14 13.17 -6.09 10.92
C PRO A 14 12.31 -6.04 12.18
N SER A 15 12.86 -5.59 13.30
CA SER A 15 12.10 -5.48 14.55
C SER A 15 10.92 -4.52 14.40
N ILE A 16 9.87 -4.68 15.23
CA ILE A 16 8.73 -3.74 15.18
C ILE A 16 9.16 -2.31 15.53
N TYR A 17 10.17 -2.15 16.38
CA TYR A 17 10.74 -0.85 16.72
C TYR A 17 11.38 -0.20 15.49
N ASP A 18 12.20 -0.96 14.74
CA ASP A 18 12.83 -0.47 13.51
C ASP A 18 11.81 -0.11 12.44
N ILE A 19 10.74 -0.90 12.31
CA ILE A 19 9.65 -0.61 11.37
C ILE A 19 9.00 0.74 11.72
N LYS A 20 8.62 0.93 13.00
CA LYS A 20 8.01 2.17 13.48
C LYS A 20 8.94 3.36 13.26
N SER A 21 10.18 3.26 13.71
CA SER A 21 11.19 4.31 13.56
C SER A 21 11.44 4.68 12.10
N TYR A 22 11.54 3.69 11.20
CA TYR A 22 11.72 3.94 9.78
C TYR A 22 10.51 4.63 9.13
N ILE A 23 9.30 4.21 9.48
CA ILE A 23 8.07 4.85 9.00
C ILE A 23 8.04 6.31 9.47
N ASP A 24 8.24 6.55 10.77
CA ASP A 24 8.18 7.90 11.33
C ASP A 24 9.24 8.83 10.71
N LEU A 25 10.45 8.34 10.46
CA LEU A 25 11.55 9.14 9.91
C LEU A 25 11.45 9.38 8.40
N HIS A 26 10.99 8.39 7.62
CA HIS A 26 11.12 8.42 6.16
C HIS A 26 9.80 8.54 5.40
N TRP A 27 8.66 8.27 6.04
CA TRP A 27 7.39 8.22 5.31
C TRP A 27 6.66 9.56 5.25
N GLY A 28 7.05 10.55 6.07
CA GLY A 28 6.48 11.90 6.02
C GLY A 28 4.95 11.88 6.16
N LEU A 29 4.45 11.00 7.04
CA LEU A 29 3.02 10.88 7.33
C LEU A 29 2.60 12.02 8.25
N THR A 30 1.34 12.44 8.11
CA THR A 30 0.83 13.61 8.82
C THR A 30 0.63 13.34 10.32
N ARG A 31 0.31 12.08 10.67
CA ARG A 31 0.16 11.63 12.05
C ARG A 31 0.86 10.31 12.26
N LYS A 32 1.05 9.97 13.54
CA LYS A 32 1.64 8.72 13.97
C LYS A 32 0.80 7.54 13.51
N VAL A 33 1.46 6.58 12.86
CA VAL A 33 0.83 5.34 12.41
C VAL A 33 0.77 4.32 13.54
N ILE A 34 -0.37 3.63 13.66
CA ILE A 34 -0.49 2.48 14.57
C ILE A 34 0.00 1.24 13.81
N VAL A 35 1.01 0.57 14.38
CA VAL A 35 1.62 -0.64 13.81
C VAL A 35 1.25 -1.84 14.67
N GLY A 36 0.54 -2.81 14.08
CA GLY A 36 0.17 -4.08 14.70
C GLY A 36 0.84 -5.26 14.00
N ILE A 37 1.14 -6.33 14.74
CA ILE A 37 1.66 -7.59 14.18
C ILE A 37 0.48 -8.51 13.92
N ILE A 38 0.40 -9.06 12.70
CA ILE A 38 -0.55 -10.11 12.37
C ILE A 38 0.15 -11.47 12.47
N ASP A 39 1.30 -11.59 11.79
CA ASP A 39 2.14 -12.79 11.80
C ASP A 39 3.62 -12.38 11.54
N PRO A 40 4.57 -13.33 11.43
CA PRO A 40 5.98 -13.01 11.21
C PRO A 40 6.27 -12.16 9.96
N ARG A 41 5.42 -12.24 8.92
CA ARG A 41 5.58 -11.55 7.63
C ARG A 41 4.59 -10.40 7.42
N HIS A 42 3.44 -10.39 8.11
CA HIS A 42 2.38 -9.41 7.91
C HIS A 42 2.25 -8.45 9.09
N ILE A 43 2.23 -7.15 8.76
CA ILE A 43 2.08 -6.04 9.70
C ILE A 43 0.85 -5.23 9.29
N LEU A 44 -0.03 -4.96 10.25
CA LEU A 44 -1.13 -4.04 10.09
C LEU A 44 -0.63 -2.61 10.29
N LEU A 45 -0.91 -1.73 9.34
CA LEU A 45 -0.71 -0.30 9.46
C LEU A 45 -2.09 0.37 9.49
N ASN A 46 -2.42 1.04 10.59
CA ASN A 46 -3.64 1.85 10.65
C ASN A 46 -3.24 3.33 10.55
N LEU A 47 -3.64 3.94 9.44
CA LEU A 47 -3.37 5.34 9.13
C LEU A 47 -4.56 6.20 9.54
N THR A 48 -4.33 7.50 9.69
CA THR A 48 -5.37 8.44 10.17
C THR A 48 -6.12 9.14 9.05
N SER A 49 -5.62 9.07 7.82
CA SER A 49 -6.20 9.78 6.68
C SER A 49 -6.02 9.01 5.38
N GLU A 50 -6.95 9.22 4.44
CA GLU A 50 -6.85 8.66 3.09
C GLU A 50 -5.64 9.20 2.32
N ALA A 51 -5.26 10.46 2.56
CA ALA A 51 -4.06 11.05 1.98
C ALA A 51 -2.79 10.32 2.40
N ASP A 52 -2.68 9.92 3.68
CA ASP A 52 -1.54 9.15 4.17
C ASP A 52 -1.54 7.71 3.63
N VAL A 53 -2.74 7.11 3.44
CA VAL A 53 -2.90 5.80 2.78
C VAL A 53 -2.35 5.87 1.36
N LEU A 54 -2.81 6.83 0.56
CA LEU A 54 -2.35 7.02 -0.81
C LEU A 54 -0.84 7.28 -0.85
N LYS A 55 -0.34 8.23 -0.05
CA LYS A 55 1.10 8.53 0.06
C LYS A 55 1.94 7.28 0.37
N THR A 56 1.43 6.39 1.21
CA THR A 56 2.08 5.12 1.53
C THR A 56 2.06 4.14 0.36
N MET A 57 0.92 4.02 -0.32
CA MET A 57 0.75 3.09 -1.45
C MET A 57 1.52 3.51 -2.71
N VAL A 58 1.60 4.81 -3.02
CA VAL A 58 2.28 5.31 -4.24
C VAL A 58 3.81 5.35 -4.12
N ARG A 59 4.35 5.10 -2.92
CA ARG A 59 5.78 5.25 -2.63
C ARG A 59 6.64 4.33 -3.49
N GLU A 60 7.64 4.87 -4.19
CA GLU A 60 8.54 4.11 -5.08
C GLU A 60 9.43 3.11 -4.32
N LYS A 61 10.01 3.54 -3.19
CA LYS A 61 10.83 2.66 -2.34
C LYS A 61 9.95 1.67 -1.59
N LYS A 62 9.91 0.42 -2.09
CA LYS A 62 9.21 -0.71 -1.47
C LYS A 62 10.13 -1.56 -0.59
N HIS A 63 10.94 -0.94 0.25
CA HIS A 63 11.71 -1.63 1.27
C HIS A 63 11.80 -0.84 2.59
N ILE A 64 11.98 -1.55 3.70
CA ILE A 64 12.27 -0.98 5.02
C ILE A 64 13.57 -1.61 5.49
N LYS A 65 14.61 -0.80 5.75
CA LYS A 65 15.94 -1.28 6.20
C LYS A 65 16.50 -2.44 5.33
N GLY A 66 16.30 -2.37 4.01
CA GLY A 66 16.75 -3.40 3.07
C GLY A 66 15.80 -4.59 2.88
N TYR A 67 14.73 -4.71 3.69
CA TYR A 67 13.73 -5.76 3.54
C TYR A 67 12.62 -5.33 2.59
N TRP A 68 12.44 -6.08 1.51
CA TRP A 68 11.40 -5.83 0.51
C TRP A 68 9.99 -6.03 1.06
N ILE A 69 9.10 -5.10 0.74
CA ILE A 69 7.72 -5.07 1.21
C ILE A 69 6.72 -5.02 0.05
N ARG A 70 5.54 -5.54 0.28
CA ARG A 70 4.33 -5.31 -0.51
C ARG A 70 3.27 -4.67 0.38
N LEU A 71 2.49 -3.76 -0.21
CA LEU A 71 1.43 -3.05 0.48
C LEU A 71 0.09 -3.43 -0.13
N PHE A 72 -0.87 -3.77 0.72
CA PHE A 72 -2.24 -4.11 0.32
C PHE A 72 -3.22 -3.28 1.14
N ARG A 73 -4.38 -2.95 0.55
CA ARG A 73 -5.51 -2.45 1.36
C ARG A 73 -5.99 -3.57 2.26
N TRP A 74 -6.26 -3.24 3.52
CA TRP A 74 -6.97 -4.16 4.39
C TRP A 74 -8.40 -4.38 3.86
N SER A 75 -8.85 -5.63 3.92
CA SER A 75 -10.21 -6.04 3.57
C SER A 75 -10.68 -7.09 4.58
N SER A 76 -11.98 -7.19 4.82
CA SER A 76 -12.57 -8.24 5.67
C SER A 76 -12.30 -9.65 5.12
N ALA A 77 -12.01 -9.77 3.82
CA ALA A 77 -11.63 -11.01 3.17
C ALA A 77 -10.11 -11.32 3.23
N PHE A 78 -9.33 -10.53 3.97
CA PHE A 78 -7.89 -10.76 4.09
C PHE A 78 -7.61 -12.11 4.77
N ASP A 79 -6.87 -12.98 4.07
CA ASP A 79 -6.37 -14.25 4.60
C ASP A 79 -4.84 -14.25 4.49
N PRO A 80 -4.07 -14.24 5.60
CA PRO A 80 -2.62 -14.20 5.56
C PRO A 80 -1.98 -15.45 4.90
N ARG A 81 -2.76 -16.52 4.71
CA ARG A 81 -2.33 -17.75 4.00
C ARG A 81 -2.49 -17.65 2.49
N LYS A 82 -3.22 -16.65 1.99
CA LYS A 82 -3.47 -16.42 0.58
C LYS A 82 -2.91 -15.06 0.19
N ASP A 83 -2.21 -14.98 -0.93
CA ASP A 83 -1.88 -13.67 -1.48
C ASP A 83 -3.19 -13.01 -1.92
N SER A 84 -3.47 -11.81 -1.37
CA SER A 84 -4.67 -11.04 -1.71
C SER A 84 -4.76 -10.91 -3.23
N SER A 85 -5.85 -11.41 -3.82
CA SER A 85 -6.13 -11.30 -5.26
C SER A 85 -6.36 -9.85 -5.69
N ILE A 86 -6.65 -8.96 -4.74
CA ILE A 86 -6.81 -7.52 -4.96
C ILE A 86 -5.43 -6.87 -4.89
N ALA A 87 -4.82 -6.66 -6.06
CA ALA A 87 -3.57 -5.93 -6.22
C ALA A 87 -3.82 -4.58 -6.91
N THR A 88 -3.21 -3.50 -6.39
CA THR A 88 -3.15 -2.23 -7.11
C THR A 88 -2.11 -2.33 -8.21
N ILE A 89 -2.54 -2.32 -9.47
CA ILE A 89 -1.64 -2.25 -10.61
C ILE A 89 -1.42 -0.80 -11.03
N TRP A 90 -0.16 -0.43 -11.27
CA TRP A 90 0.20 0.83 -11.93
C TRP A 90 0.34 0.54 -13.42
N VAL A 91 -0.52 1.11 -14.24
CA VAL A 91 -0.48 0.93 -15.70
C VAL A 91 0.07 2.21 -16.32
N LEU A 92 1.19 2.09 -17.04
CA LEU A 92 1.71 3.18 -17.88
C LEU A 92 1.05 3.07 -19.26
N LEU A 93 0.45 4.16 -19.73
CA LEU A 93 -0.16 4.25 -21.05
C LEU A 93 0.64 5.26 -21.91
N PRO A 94 1.84 4.90 -22.41
CA PRO A 94 2.78 5.85 -23.00
C PRO A 94 2.33 6.45 -24.34
N LYS A 95 1.22 5.94 -24.92
CA LYS A 95 0.63 6.41 -26.18
C LYS A 95 -0.84 6.77 -26.03
N LEU A 96 -1.30 7.07 -24.81
CA LEU A 96 -2.67 7.54 -24.61
C LEU A 96 -2.82 8.87 -25.37
N PRO A 97 -3.73 9.00 -26.35
CA PRO A 97 -3.90 10.27 -27.06
C PRO A 97 -4.44 11.36 -26.12
N MET A 98 -4.10 12.64 -26.35
CA MET A 98 -4.42 13.75 -25.42
C MET A 98 -5.90 13.84 -25.03
N ASN A 99 -6.80 13.52 -25.96
CA ASN A 99 -8.26 13.52 -25.73
C ASN A 99 -8.74 12.45 -24.73
N PHE A 100 -7.88 11.49 -24.34
CA PHE A 100 -8.21 10.45 -23.37
C PHE A 100 -7.63 10.71 -21.97
N TYR A 101 -7.00 11.87 -21.72
CA TYR A 101 -6.54 12.26 -20.38
C TYR A 101 -7.62 12.92 -19.52
N SER A 102 -8.88 12.97 -19.98
CA SER A 102 -9.97 13.45 -19.12
C SER A 102 -10.19 12.50 -17.95
N ASN A 103 -10.54 13.06 -16.78
CA ASN A 103 -10.83 12.26 -15.58
C ASN A 103 -11.93 11.22 -15.84
N GLU A 104 -12.92 11.56 -16.67
CA GLU A 104 -14.02 10.68 -17.05
C GLU A 104 -13.53 9.45 -17.83
N MET A 105 -12.64 9.64 -18.80
CA MET A 105 -12.08 8.54 -19.61
C MET A 105 -11.16 7.65 -18.79
N LEU A 106 -10.29 8.26 -17.97
CA LEU A 106 -9.40 7.53 -17.07
C LEU A 106 -10.18 6.75 -16.01
N ALA A 107 -11.27 7.32 -15.47
CA ALA A 107 -12.16 6.62 -14.56
C ALA A 107 -12.85 5.44 -15.25
N GLY A 108 -13.32 5.60 -16.49
CA GLY A 108 -13.93 4.52 -17.27
C GLY A 108 -12.98 3.36 -17.55
N VAL A 109 -11.70 3.65 -17.83
CA VAL A 109 -10.66 2.61 -17.96
C VAL A 109 -10.42 1.91 -16.63
N ALA A 110 -10.32 2.66 -15.53
CA ALA A 110 -10.09 2.09 -14.20
C ALA A 110 -11.25 1.18 -13.74
N ASP A 111 -12.49 1.56 -14.04
CA ASP A 111 -13.68 0.76 -13.71
C ASP A 111 -13.68 -0.59 -14.45
N ARG A 112 -13.30 -0.59 -15.73
CA ARG A 112 -13.20 -1.81 -16.55
C ARG A 112 -12.06 -2.74 -16.14
N ILE A 113 -11.03 -2.23 -15.48
CA ILE A 113 -9.91 -3.03 -14.95
C ILE A 113 -10.30 -3.72 -13.62
N LYS A 114 -11.29 -3.20 -12.90
CA LYS A 114 -11.64 -3.67 -11.55
C LYS A 114 -12.33 -5.04 -11.50
N GLY A 115 -12.71 -5.63 -12.63
CA GLY A 115 -13.12 -7.04 -12.79
C GLY A 115 -14.06 -7.55 -11.71
#